data_AF-A0AAD3CI30-F1
#
_entry.id   AF-A0AAD3CI30-F1
#
_cell.length_a   1.000
_cell.length_b   1.000
_cell.length_c   1.000
_cell.angle_alpha   90.00
_cell.angle_beta   90.00
_cell.angle_gamma   90.00
#
_symmetry.space_group_name_H-M   'P 1'
#
loop_
_entity.id
_entity.type
_entity.pdbx_description
1 polymer ?
#
loop_
_entity_poly.entity_id
_entity_poly.type
_entity_poly.pdbx_seq_one_letter_code
_entity_poly.pdbx_strand_id
1 'polypeptide(L)'
;MNASDLYSEEDMTFEELEEFTHEPSLEEIPTYTPNMKKWLLSLMDFACPDLEGRAEFMLRRPGLNATKEVLDETRSHYQILPPVQQRMLFKHLRSKMLGQLIPCSGADTIDKLLDILQAEIDSGAPSRVPDWYEFSNRKFGPRAMGFEKCENRGCFNTDTVTVKLDRCGKCKLAFYCSRECQVADWKARHKKVCSKGAEERDETKKVSELLSKFAQMHNRR
;
A
#
# COMPACT_ATOMS: atom_id res chain seq x y z
N MET A 1 10.05 -4.96 -3.14
CA MET A 1 10.56 -5.57 -1.91
C MET A 1 10.64 -4.49 -0.86
N ASN A 2 9.79 -4.58 0.13
CA ASN A 2 9.81 -3.77 1.34
C ASN A 2 10.43 -4.60 2.49
N ALA A 3 10.69 -3.99 3.64
CA ALA A 3 11.20 -4.76 4.79
C ALA A 3 10.18 -5.77 5.32
N SER A 4 8.88 -5.55 5.09
CA SER A 4 7.83 -6.46 5.55
C SER A 4 7.82 -7.81 4.85
N ASP A 5 8.29 -7.88 3.60
CA ASP A 5 8.42 -9.11 2.81
C ASP A 5 9.47 -10.08 3.40
N LEU A 6 10.27 -9.63 4.38
CA LEU A 6 11.37 -10.39 4.98
C LEU A 6 11.07 -10.95 6.37
N TYR A 7 9.92 -10.62 6.95
CA TYR A 7 9.51 -11.15 8.26
C TYR A 7 9.04 -12.59 8.12
N SER A 8 9.46 -13.46 9.05
CA SER A 8 8.96 -14.84 9.15
C SER A 8 7.67 -14.90 9.99
N GLU A 9 6.99 -16.04 9.95
CA GLU A 9 5.81 -16.30 10.81
C GLU A 9 6.09 -16.08 12.30
N GLU A 10 7.30 -16.42 12.77
CA GLU A 10 7.73 -16.23 14.16
C GLU A 10 7.79 -14.76 14.58
N ASP A 11 7.90 -13.84 13.62
CA ASP A 11 7.91 -12.40 13.88
C ASP A 11 6.51 -11.78 13.85
N MET A 12 5.49 -12.51 13.38
CA MET A 12 4.12 -12.02 13.24
C MET A 12 3.41 -11.90 14.59
N THR A 13 2.53 -10.91 14.74
CA THR A 13 1.58 -10.92 15.86
C THR A 13 0.52 -11.98 15.66
N PHE A 14 -0.25 -12.28 16.72
CA PHE A 14 -1.41 -13.16 16.61
C PHE A 14 -2.37 -12.70 15.50
N GLU A 15 -2.67 -11.41 15.43
CA GLU A 15 -3.58 -10.85 14.42
C GLU A 15 -3.00 -10.95 13.00
N GLU A 16 -1.69 -10.74 12.83
CA GLU A 16 -1.00 -10.88 11.54
C GLU A 16 -0.97 -12.34 11.08
N LEU A 17 -0.76 -13.29 12.00
CA LEU A 17 -0.79 -14.73 11.71
C LEU A 17 -2.20 -15.22 11.39
N GLU A 18 -3.20 -14.75 12.14
CA GLU A 18 -4.61 -15.02 11.87
C GLU A 18 -4.99 -14.53 10.46
N GLU A 19 -4.59 -13.33 10.06
CA GLU A 19 -4.81 -12.82 8.70
C GLU A 19 -4.06 -13.62 7.62
N PHE A 20 -2.82 -14.03 7.91
CA PHE A 20 -2.00 -14.78 6.95
C PHE A 20 -2.58 -16.17 6.66
N THR A 21 -3.16 -16.80 7.67
CA THR A 21 -3.70 -18.17 7.60
C THR A 21 -5.21 -18.21 7.31
N HIS A 22 -5.88 -17.06 7.26
CA HIS A 22 -7.33 -16.99 7.06
C HIS A 22 -7.74 -17.47 5.66
N GLU A 23 -8.58 -18.51 5.60
CA GLU A 23 -9.22 -18.99 4.37
C GLU A 23 -10.68 -18.50 4.29
N PRO A 24 -11.00 -17.53 3.40
CA PRO A 24 -12.34 -16.94 3.34
C PRO A 24 -13.47 -17.91 2.97
N SER A 25 -13.15 -19.09 2.43
CA SER A 25 -14.13 -20.10 2.00
C SER A 25 -14.67 -20.99 3.12
N LEU A 26 -14.09 -20.92 4.33
CA LEU A 26 -14.41 -21.84 5.44
C LEU A 26 -15.45 -21.30 6.43
N GLU A 27 -15.84 -20.03 6.34
CA GLU A 27 -16.81 -19.41 7.25
C GLU A 27 -18.19 -19.24 6.59
N GLU A 28 -19.28 -19.43 7.36
CA GLU A 28 -20.63 -18.98 7.00
C GLU A 28 -20.75 -17.47 7.22
N ILE A 29 -20.10 -16.69 6.34
CA ILE A 29 -19.98 -15.23 6.42
C ILE A 29 -21.24 -14.55 5.86
N PRO A 30 -21.69 -13.39 6.38
CA PRO A 30 -22.52 -12.48 5.62
C PRO A 30 -21.83 -12.16 4.29
N THR A 31 -22.34 -12.68 3.18
CA THR A 31 -21.72 -12.41 1.88
C THR A 31 -21.66 -10.90 1.69
N TYR A 32 -20.48 -10.34 1.38
CA TYR A 32 -20.37 -8.96 0.93
C TYR A 32 -21.51 -8.67 -0.01
N THR A 33 -22.17 -7.55 0.21
CA THR A 33 -23.31 -7.20 -0.63
C THR A 33 -22.85 -7.14 -2.10
N PRO A 34 -23.74 -7.39 -3.07
CA PRO A 34 -23.35 -7.41 -4.48
C PRO A 34 -22.62 -6.12 -4.91
N ASN A 35 -23.03 -4.98 -4.37
CA ASN A 35 -22.43 -3.67 -4.63
C ASN A 35 -21.02 -3.56 -4.03
N MET A 36 -20.85 -3.90 -2.75
CA MET A 36 -19.54 -3.92 -2.10
C MET A 36 -18.60 -4.90 -2.80
N LYS A 37 -19.06 -6.12 -3.11
CA LYS A 37 -18.27 -7.13 -3.81
C LYS A 37 -17.82 -6.62 -5.18
N LYS A 38 -18.73 -6.03 -5.95
CA LYS A 38 -18.41 -5.43 -7.24
C LYS A 38 -17.38 -4.31 -7.12
N TRP A 39 -17.53 -3.44 -6.13
CA TRP A 39 -16.58 -2.36 -5.88
C TRP A 39 -15.21 -2.88 -5.45
N LEU A 40 -15.14 -3.79 -4.46
CA LEU A 40 -13.91 -4.41 -3.99
C LEU A 40 -13.17 -5.17 -5.11
N LEU A 41 -13.90 -5.89 -5.96
CA LEU A 41 -13.32 -6.54 -7.14
C LEU A 41 -12.76 -5.50 -8.12
N SER A 42 -13.47 -4.38 -8.35
CA SER A 42 -12.95 -3.29 -9.19
C SER A 42 -11.68 -2.64 -8.64
N LEU A 43 -11.44 -2.70 -7.32
CA LEU A 43 -10.19 -2.22 -6.75
C LEU A 43 -8.97 -3.04 -7.21
N MET A 44 -9.18 -4.30 -7.62
CA MET A 44 -8.12 -5.15 -8.16
C MET A 44 -7.66 -4.69 -9.55
N ASP A 45 -8.54 -4.04 -10.30
CA ASP A 45 -8.30 -3.59 -11.68
C ASP A 45 -7.50 -2.27 -11.74
N PHE A 46 -7.35 -1.57 -10.62
CA PHE A 46 -6.53 -0.35 -10.56
C PHE A 46 -5.05 -0.68 -10.77
N ALA A 47 -4.59 -0.43 -12.00
CA ALA A 47 -3.19 -0.48 -12.35
C ALA A 47 -2.37 0.57 -11.59
N CYS A 48 -1.09 0.25 -11.36
CA CYS A 48 -0.15 1.21 -10.81
C CYS A 48 0.03 2.40 -11.77
N PRO A 49 0.06 3.66 -11.28
CA PRO A 49 0.33 4.83 -12.10
C PRO A 49 1.74 4.82 -12.70
N ASP A 50 1.90 4.17 -13.84
CA ASP A 50 3.15 4.15 -14.61
C ASP A 50 3.13 5.17 -15.76
N LEU A 51 4.25 5.27 -16.50
CA LEU A 51 4.37 6.26 -17.57
C LEU A 51 3.38 6.01 -18.72
N GLU A 52 3.03 4.75 -18.99
CA GLU A 52 2.12 4.35 -20.06
C GLU A 52 0.67 4.72 -19.71
N GLY A 53 0.26 4.44 -18.48
CA GLY A 53 -1.06 4.77 -17.94
C GLY A 53 -1.23 6.21 -17.42
N ARG A 54 -0.22 7.07 -17.54
CA ARG A 54 -0.23 8.43 -16.95
C ARG A 54 -1.47 9.25 -17.34
N ALA A 55 -1.81 9.29 -18.63
CA ALA A 55 -2.92 10.11 -19.12
C ALA A 55 -4.26 9.66 -18.54
N GLU A 56 -4.50 8.35 -18.52
CA GLU A 56 -5.70 7.75 -17.92
C GLU A 56 -5.75 7.99 -16.41
N PHE A 57 -4.63 7.83 -15.72
CA PHE A 57 -4.54 8.06 -14.28
C PHE A 57 -4.83 9.53 -13.89
N MET A 58 -4.40 10.49 -14.71
CA MET A 58 -4.73 11.91 -14.50
C MET A 58 -6.22 12.21 -14.71
N LEU A 59 -6.94 11.38 -15.46
CA LEU A 59 -8.39 11.49 -15.72
C LEU A 59 -9.23 10.55 -14.83
N ARG A 60 -8.61 9.89 -13.85
CA ARG A 60 -9.31 8.96 -12.95
C ARG A 60 -10.44 9.66 -12.19
N ARG A 61 -11.49 8.92 -11.87
CA ARG A 61 -12.59 9.47 -11.08
C ARG A 61 -12.21 9.53 -9.58
N PRO A 62 -12.78 10.48 -8.83
CA PRO A 62 -12.59 10.55 -7.39
C PRO A 62 -13.10 9.29 -6.66
N GLY A 63 -12.60 9.08 -5.45
CA GLY A 63 -13.15 8.11 -4.49
C GLY A 63 -12.97 6.65 -4.90
N LEU A 64 -11.94 6.31 -5.69
CA LEU A 64 -11.72 4.95 -6.21
C LEU A 64 -12.95 4.39 -6.95
N ASN A 65 -13.64 5.24 -7.72
CA ASN A 65 -14.89 4.90 -8.42
C ASN A 65 -16.02 4.43 -7.47
N ALA A 66 -15.93 4.70 -6.16
CA ALA A 66 -17.02 4.40 -5.23
C ALA A 66 -18.21 5.34 -5.43
N THR A 67 -19.39 4.87 -5.08
CA THR A 67 -20.58 5.73 -4.94
C THR A 67 -20.86 5.96 -3.46
N LYS A 68 -21.60 7.03 -3.13
CA LYS A 68 -21.94 7.34 -1.72
C LYS A 68 -22.67 6.17 -1.06
N GLU A 69 -23.56 5.53 -1.81
CA GLU A 69 -24.32 4.36 -1.36
C GLU A 69 -23.39 3.20 -0.99
N VAL A 70 -22.37 2.93 -1.81
CA VAL A 70 -21.38 1.87 -1.52
C VAL A 70 -20.55 2.20 -0.28
N LEU A 71 -20.21 3.47 -0.04
CA LEU A 71 -19.47 3.88 1.16
C LEU A 71 -20.32 3.69 2.42
N ASP A 72 -21.59 4.10 2.40
CA ASP A 72 -22.51 3.94 3.54
C ASP A 72 -22.84 2.47 3.83
N GLU A 73 -23.01 1.69 2.77
CA GLU A 73 -23.17 0.24 2.85
C GLU A 73 -21.92 -0.43 3.44
N THR A 74 -20.73 0.02 3.03
CA THR A 74 -19.46 -0.47 3.59
C THR A 74 -19.34 -0.15 5.07
N ARG A 75 -19.72 1.06 5.52
CA ARG A 75 -19.74 1.42 6.95
C ARG A 75 -20.64 0.46 7.75
N SER A 76 -21.85 0.25 7.25
CA SER A 76 -22.85 -0.58 7.92
C SER A 76 -22.41 -2.05 7.97
N HIS A 77 -21.90 -2.57 6.86
CA HIS A 77 -21.46 -3.95 6.75
C HIS A 77 -20.18 -4.22 7.54
N TYR A 78 -19.27 -3.25 7.66
CA TYR A 78 -18.03 -3.40 8.44
C TYR A 78 -18.29 -3.83 9.89
N GLN A 79 -19.36 -3.31 10.50
CA GLN A 79 -19.72 -3.60 11.89
C GLN A 79 -20.15 -5.06 12.13
N ILE A 80 -20.58 -5.76 11.08
CA ILE A 80 -21.00 -7.17 11.17
C ILE A 80 -19.92 -8.15 10.71
N LEU A 81 -18.81 -7.66 10.16
CA LEU A 81 -17.70 -8.50 9.72
C LEU A 81 -16.93 -9.09 10.91
N PRO A 82 -16.44 -10.33 10.81
CA PRO A 82 -15.47 -10.88 11.76
C PRO A 82 -14.21 -9.99 11.87
N PRO A 83 -13.55 -9.95 13.04
CA PRO A 83 -12.37 -9.09 13.24
C PRO A 83 -11.26 -9.28 12.21
N VAL A 84 -10.99 -10.51 11.78
CA VAL A 84 -9.98 -10.79 10.73
C VAL A 84 -10.36 -10.14 9.40
N GLN A 85 -11.62 -10.21 9.00
CA GLN A 85 -12.12 -9.61 7.76
C GLN A 85 -12.15 -8.08 7.84
N GLN A 86 -12.48 -7.52 9.01
CA GLN A 86 -12.37 -6.08 9.26
C GLN A 86 -10.93 -5.57 9.02
N ARG A 87 -9.93 -6.30 9.54
CA ARG A 87 -8.51 -5.94 9.34
C ARG A 87 -8.09 -6.11 7.88
N MET A 88 -8.51 -7.19 7.21
CA MET A 88 -8.22 -7.43 5.79
C MET A 88 -8.82 -6.34 4.90
N LEU A 89 -10.10 -6.00 5.09
CA LEU A 89 -10.77 -4.94 4.32
C LEU A 89 -10.09 -3.59 4.53
N PHE A 90 -9.80 -3.23 5.78
CA PHE A 90 -9.06 -2.00 6.09
C PHE A 90 -7.69 -1.98 5.41
N LYS A 91 -6.90 -3.05 5.53
CA LYS A 91 -5.56 -3.16 4.93
C LYS A 91 -5.62 -3.08 3.40
N HIS A 92 -6.59 -3.76 2.80
CA HIS A 92 -6.78 -3.75 1.35
C HIS A 92 -7.13 -2.34 0.86
N LEU A 93 -8.16 -1.70 1.43
CA LEU A 93 -8.58 -0.36 1.03
C LEU A 93 -7.46 0.65 1.22
N ARG A 94 -6.81 0.64 2.39
CA ARG A 94 -5.68 1.53 2.68
C ARG A 94 -4.54 1.34 1.69
N SER A 95 -4.16 0.11 1.38
CA SER A 95 -3.13 -0.20 0.39
C SER A 95 -3.50 0.34 -1.00
N LYS A 96 -4.76 0.18 -1.40
CA LYS A 96 -5.27 0.69 -2.68
C LYS A 96 -5.27 2.21 -2.74
N MET A 97 -5.69 2.89 -1.68
CA MET A 97 -5.61 4.35 -1.57
C MET A 97 -4.17 4.85 -1.75
N LEU A 98 -3.21 4.27 -1.02
CA LEU A 98 -1.80 4.65 -1.12
C LEU A 98 -1.24 4.43 -2.54
N GLY A 99 -1.55 3.28 -3.15
CA GLY A 99 -1.13 2.96 -4.51
C GLY A 99 -1.75 3.86 -5.59
N GLN A 100 -2.92 4.44 -5.32
CA GLN A 100 -3.62 5.40 -6.19
C GLN A 100 -3.36 6.86 -5.81
N LEU A 101 -2.33 7.12 -5.00
CA LEU A 101 -1.93 8.45 -4.55
C LEU A 101 -3.05 9.23 -3.84
N ILE A 102 -3.87 8.52 -3.07
CA ILE A 102 -4.87 9.11 -2.19
C ILE A 102 -4.25 9.20 -0.78
N PRO A 103 -4.00 10.40 -0.23
CA PRO A 103 -3.38 10.57 1.07
C PRO A 103 -4.29 10.03 2.18
N CYS A 104 -3.78 9.13 3.02
CA CYS A 104 -4.52 8.58 4.18
C CYS A 104 -3.66 8.51 5.45
N SER A 105 -2.74 9.47 5.59
CA SER A 105 -1.87 9.60 6.75
C SER A 105 -2.71 9.85 8.02
N GLY A 106 -2.48 9.06 9.06
CA GLY A 106 -3.21 9.13 10.34
C GLY A 106 -4.60 8.45 10.33
N ALA A 107 -5.06 7.90 9.20
CA ALA A 107 -6.32 7.17 9.15
C ALA A 107 -6.17 5.76 9.76
N ASP A 108 -6.56 5.63 11.03
CA ASP A 108 -6.50 4.42 11.85
C ASP A 108 -7.80 3.60 11.87
N THR A 109 -8.91 4.15 11.36
CA THR A 109 -10.21 3.48 11.27
C THR A 109 -10.74 3.43 9.84
N ILE A 110 -11.64 2.48 9.58
CA ILE A 110 -12.31 2.37 8.27
C ILE A 110 -13.10 3.65 7.95
N ASP A 111 -13.77 4.24 8.94
CA ASP A 111 -14.57 5.45 8.74
C ASP A 111 -13.70 6.61 8.24
N LYS A 112 -12.51 6.80 8.81
CA LYS A 112 -11.57 7.83 8.33
C LYS A 112 -11.13 7.59 6.89
N LEU A 113 -10.95 6.34 6.45
CA LEU A 113 -10.64 6.03 5.06
C LEU A 113 -11.83 6.34 4.15
N LEU A 114 -13.03 5.94 4.54
CA LEU A 114 -14.26 6.18 3.77
C LEU A 114 -14.60 7.67 3.71
N ASP A 115 -14.33 8.44 4.77
CA ASP A 115 -14.52 9.90 4.80
C ASP A 115 -13.58 10.61 3.82
N ILE A 116 -12.35 10.13 3.66
CA ILE A 116 -11.42 10.65 2.64
C ILE A 116 -11.98 10.40 1.23
N LEU A 117 -12.49 9.19 0.96
CA LEU A 117 -13.09 8.87 -0.33
C LEU A 117 -14.37 9.66 -0.58
N GLN A 118 -15.20 9.82 0.44
CA GLN A 118 -16.42 10.62 0.40
C GLN A 118 -16.10 12.09 0.08
N ALA A 119 -15.06 12.66 0.70
CA ALA A 119 -14.60 14.02 0.41
C ALA A 119 -14.14 14.19 -1.05
N GLU A 120 -13.43 13.20 -1.62
CA GLU A 120 -13.09 13.23 -3.06
C GLU A 120 -14.35 13.24 -3.93
N ILE A 121 -15.34 12.37 -3.62
CA ILE A 121 -16.60 12.29 -4.35
C ILE A 121 -17.36 13.61 -4.27
N ASP A 122 -17.46 14.19 -3.07
CA ASP A 122 -18.19 15.45 -2.83
C ASP A 122 -17.51 16.64 -3.52
N SER A 123 -16.19 16.66 -3.56
CA SER A 123 -15.43 17.67 -4.31
C SER A 123 -15.50 17.50 -5.83
N GLY A 124 -15.84 16.29 -6.29
CA GLY A 124 -15.80 15.91 -7.71
C GLY A 124 -14.39 15.83 -8.30
N ALA A 125 -13.34 15.91 -7.47
CA ALA A 125 -11.95 15.96 -7.91
C ALA A 125 -11.11 14.87 -7.21
N PRO A 126 -10.30 14.09 -7.96
CA PRO A 126 -9.39 13.14 -7.36
C PRO A 126 -8.22 13.85 -6.65
N SER A 127 -7.59 13.18 -5.69
CA SER A 127 -6.38 13.69 -5.03
C SER A 127 -5.31 14.11 -6.03
N ARG A 128 -4.61 15.21 -5.73
CA ARG A 128 -3.53 15.69 -6.58
C ARG A 128 -2.34 14.72 -6.56
N VAL A 129 -1.72 14.56 -7.72
CA VAL A 129 -0.44 13.85 -7.84
C VAL A 129 0.66 14.73 -7.23
N PRO A 130 1.51 14.22 -6.33
CA PRO A 130 2.61 15.00 -5.77
C PRO A 130 3.65 15.40 -6.82
N ASP A 131 4.23 16.59 -6.67
CA ASP A 131 5.26 17.10 -7.61
C ASP A 131 6.51 16.21 -7.66
N TRP A 132 6.79 15.51 -6.57
CA TRP A 132 7.90 14.57 -6.47
C TRP A 132 7.60 13.19 -7.06
N TYR A 133 6.35 12.92 -7.45
CA TYR A 133 5.94 11.62 -7.98
C TYR A 133 6.34 11.50 -9.45
N GLU A 134 7.17 10.52 -9.75
CA GLU A 134 7.63 10.24 -11.11
C GLU A 134 6.95 8.99 -11.65
N PHE A 135 6.17 9.17 -12.72
CA PHE A 135 5.60 8.05 -13.47
C PHE A 135 6.74 7.24 -14.11
N SER A 136 6.97 6.04 -13.58
CA SER A 136 8.08 5.17 -13.99
C SER A 136 7.76 4.43 -15.28
N ASN A 137 8.72 4.32 -16.21
CA ASN A 137 8.64 3.44 -17.37
C ASN A 137 9.20 2.01 -17.10
N ARG A 138 9.71 1.76 -15.89
CA ARG A 138 10.23 0.45 -15.50
C ARG A 138 9.10 -0.57 -15.45
N LYS A 139 9.16 -1.58 -16.31
CA LYS A 139 8.22 -2.72 -16.32
C LYS A 139 8.57 -3.79 -15.27
N PHE A 140 9.85 -3.91 -14.91
CA PHE A 140 10.34 -4.94 -14.00
C PHE A 140 11.14 -4.35 -12.83
N GLY A 141 11.16 -5.06 -11.70
CA GLY A 141 11.90 -4.69 -10.49
C GLY A 141 11.07 -3.90 -9.46
N PRO A 142 11.65 -3.63 -8.28
CA PRO A 142 10.96 -2.92 -7.20
C PRO A 142 10.64 -1.48 -7.61
N ARG A 143 9.35 -1.12 -7.58
CA ARG A 143 8.84 0.24 -7.81
C ARG A 143 8.24 0.78 -6.51
N ALA A 144 8.52 2.04 -6.18
CA ALA A 144 7.78 2.77 -5.15
C ALA A 144 6.40 3.10 -5.74
N MET A 145 5.42 2.25 -5.47
CA MET A 145 4.07 2.37 -6.02
C MET A 145 3.22 3.21 -5.08
N GLY A 146 3.29 4.53 -5.24
CA GLY A 146 2.44 5.46 -4.51
C GLY A 146 3.08 6.01 -3.23
N PHE A 147 2.26 6.25 -2.21
CA PHE A 147 2.69 6.75 -0.91
C PHE A 147 3.22 5.63 -0.02
N GLU A 148 4.39 5.84 0.59
CA GLU A 148 4.96 4.88 1.54
C GLU A 148 4.25 4.97 2.90
N LYS A 149 4.14 3.84 3.60
CA LYS A 149 3.57 3.78 4.95
C LYS A 149 4.67 3.64 5.99
N CYS A 150 4.41 4.11 7.20
CA CYS A 150 5.30 3.85 8.33
C CYS A 150 5.31 2.35 8.66
N GLU A 151 6.50 1.76 8.81
CA GLU A 151 6.66 0.33 9.10
C GLU A 151 6.51 -0.02 10.58
N ASN A 152 6.47 0.97 11.47
CA ASN A 152 6.19 0.72 12.88
C ASN A 152 4.77 0.21 13.09
N ARG A 153 4.62 -0.93 13.78
CA ARG A 153 3.31 -1.51 14.12
C ARG A 153 2.43 -0.49 14.84
N GLY A 154 1.16 -0.42 14.44
CA GLY A 154 0.17 0.50 15.02
C GLY A 154 0.34 1.96 14.59
N CYS A 155 1.29 2.29 13.72
CA CYS A 155 1.39 3.63 13.15
C CYS A 155 0.67 3.69 11.80
N PHE A 156 -0.24 4.66 11.67
CA PHE A 156 -1.02 4.89 10.45
C PHE A 156 -0.57 6.12 9.66
N ASN A 157 0.61 6.67 9.98
CA ASN A 157 1.21 7.74 9.18
C ASN A 157 1.79 7.19 7.87
N THR A 158 1.63 7.97 6.81
CA THR A 158 2.15 7.70 5.47
C THR A 158 2.86 8.93 4.93
N ASP A 159 3.50 8.77 3.78
CA ASP A 159 3.77 9.89 2.90
C ASP A 159 2.46 10.67 2.66
N THR A 160 2.63 11.95 2.42
CA THR A 160 1.59 12.85 1.95
C THR A 160 2.09 13.55 0.70
N VAL A 161 1.26 14.42 0.13
CA VAL A 161 1.68 15.20 -1.03
C VAL A 161 2.93 16.04 -0.74
N THR A 162 3.10 16.53 0.49
CA THR A 162 4.18 17.46 0.85
C THR A 162 5.24 16.86 1.76
N VAL A 163 4.97 15.72 2.40
CA VAL A 163 5.86 15.10 3.39
C VAL A 163 6.20 13.69 2.95
N LYS A 164 7.50 13.37 2.92
CA LYS A 164 8.00 12.00 2.74
C LYS A 164 8.51 11.43 4.05
N LEU A 165 8.30 10.14 4.25
CA LEU A 165 8.82 9.38 5.37
C LEU A 165 10.33 9.14 5.20
N ASP A 166 11.02 9.06 6.34
CA ASP A 166 12.44 8.76 6.37
C ASP A 166 12.68 7.28 6.15
N ARG A 167 13.69 6.96 5.34
CA ARG A 167 14.11 5.58 5.11
C ARG A 167 15.13 5.13 6.14
N CYS A 168 15.07 3.85 6.52
CA CYS A 168 16.15 3.24 7.29
C CYS A 168 17.51 3.44 6.59
N GLY A 169 18.45 4.09 7.26
CA GLY A 169 19.75 4.44 6.66
C GLY A 169 20.57 3.25 6.17
N LYS A 170 20.38 2.07 6.79
CA LYS A 170 21.11 0.83 6.45
C LYS A 170 20.44 0.07 5.31
N CYS A 171 19.22 -0.44 5.50
CA CYS A 171 18.56 -1.27 4.49
C CYS A 171 17.85 -0.46 3.40
N LYS A 172 17.39 0.76 3.69
CA LYS A 172 16.59 1.61 2.79
C LYS A 172 15.28 0.95 2.29
N LEU A 173 14.83 -0.11 2.95
CA LEU A 173 13.61 -0.87 2.62
C LEU A 173 12.44 -0.63 3.60
N ALA A 174 12.70 0.05 4.72
CA ALA A 174 11.68 0.43 5.70
C ALA A 174 11.58 1.96 5.81
N PHE A 175 10.36 2.46 5.99
CA PHE A 175 10.02 3.88 6.06
C PHE A 175 9.41 4.22 7.41
N TYR A 176 9.73 5.39 7.95
CA TYR A 176 9.30 5.83 9.27
C TYR A 176 8.89 7.29 9.27
N CYS A 177 7.79 7.61 9.96
CA CYS A 177 7.36 9.01 10.12
C CYS A 177 8.20 9.77 11.14
N SER A 178 8.91 9.06 12.01
CA SER A 178 9.75 9.67 13.04
C SER A 178 10.82 8.71 13.53
N ARG A 179 11.80 9.25 14.26
CA ARG A 179 12.86 8.46 14.90
C ARG A 179 12.30 7.52 15.96
N GLU A 180 11.26 7.93 16.67
CA GLU A 180 10.59 7.14 17.71
C GLU A 180 9.97 5.87 17.10
N CYS A 181 9.25 6.01 15.97
CA CYS A 181 8.71 4.86 15.24
C CYS A 181 9.82 3.92 14.75
N GLN A 182 10.93 4.46 14.25
CA GLN A 182 12.08 3.63 13.85
C GLN A 182 12.66 2.84 15.03
N VAL A 183 12.83 3.47 16.19
CA VAL A 183 13.39 2.82 17.39
C VAL A 183 12.43 1.77 17.95
N ALA A 184 11.12 2.04 17.93
CA ALA A 184 10.10 1.08 18.35
C ALA A 184 10.11 -0.17 17.44
N ASP A 185 10.05 0.01 16.12
CA ASP A 185 10.09 -1.09 15.16
C ASP A 185 11.43 -1.84 15.19
N TRP A 186 12.54 -1.14 15.43
CA TRP A 186 13.86 -1.75 15.62
C TRP A 186 13.87 -2.78 16.76
N LYS A 187 13.30 -2.41 17.91
CA LYS A 187 13.20 -3.29 19.08
C LYS A 187 12.21 -4.44 18.85
N ALA A 188 11.11 -4.17 18.15
CA ALA A 188 10.07 -5.15 17.92
C ALA A 188 10.51 -6.25 16.93
N ARG A 189 11.04 -5.87 15.75
CA ARG A 189 11.31 -6.83 14.65
C ARG A 189 12.38 -6.42 13.65
N HIS A 190 12.52 -5.12 13.34
CA HIS A 190 13.34 -4.70 12.19
C HIS A 190 14.82 -5.04 12.31
N LYS A 191 15.36 -5.09 13.54
CA LYS A 191 16.76 -5.49 13.78
C LYS A 191 17.12 -6.83 13.14
N LYS A 192 16.18 -7.79 13.12
CA LYS A 192 16.39 -9.15 12.59
C LYS A 192 16.55 -9.17 11.08
N VAL A 193 15.82 -8.31 10.37
CA VAL A 193 15.76 -8.31 8.90
C VAL A 193 16.62 -7.23 8.24
N CYS A 194 17.05 -6.20 8.99
CA CYS A 194 17.72 -5.03 8.41
C CYS A 194 19.03 -5.35 7.67
N SER A 195 19.86 -6.26 8.19
CA SER A 195 21.12 -6.62 7.51
C SER A 195 20.83 -7.39 6.22
N LYS A 196 20.00 -8.42 6.30
CA LYS A 196 19.58 -9.23 5.14
C LYS A 196 18.96 -8.38 4.04
N GLY A 197 18.03 -7.48 4.40
CA GLY A 197 17.42 -6.58 3.43
C GLY A 197 18.41 -5.59 2.80
N ALA A 198 19.49 -5.22 3.49
CA ALA A 198 20.55 -4.41 2.88
C ALA A 198 21.34 -5.20 1.83
N GLU A 199 21.64 -6.48 2.11
CA GLU A 199 22.33 -7.39 1.20
C GLU A 199 21.50 -7.67 -0.06
N GLU A 200 20.24 -8.09 0.09
CA GLU A 200 19.33 -8.40 -1.03
C GLU A 200 19.10 -7.18 -1.94
N ARG A 201 19.01 -5.97 -1.35
CA ARG A 201 18.92 -4.72 -2.12
C ARG A 201 20.18 -4.52 -2.97
N ASP A 202 21.36 -4.74 -2.39
CA ASP A 202 22.62 -4.53 -3.11
C ASP A 202 22.83 -5.58 -4.20
N GLU A 203 22.39 -6.82 -3.98
CA GLU A 203 22.33 -7.86 -5.03
C GLU A 203 21.36 -7.46 -6.15
N THR A 204 20.16 -7.01 -5.81
CA THR A 204 19.17 -6.55 -6.80
C THR A 204 19.71 -5.40 -7.65
N LYS A 205 20.46 -4.47 -7.04
CA LYS A 205 21.13 -3.39 -7.78
C LYS A 205 22.18 -3.90 -8.75
N LYS A 206 23.04 -4.82 -8.32
CA LYS A 206 24.06 -5.44 -9.19
C LYS A 206 23.41 -6.12 -10.40
N VAL A 207 22.35 -6.90 -10.18
CA VAL A 207 21.60 -7.56 -11.26
C VAL A 207 21.00 -6.52 -12.21
N SER A 208 20.36 -5.47 -11.69
CA SER A 208 19.78 -4.39 -12.50
C SER A 208 20.84 -3.68 -13.36
N GLU A 209 22.04 -3.43 -12.82
CA GLU A 209 23.16 -2.82 -13.55
C GLU A 209 23.69 -3.75 -14.66
N LEU A 210 23.81 -5.05 -14.38
CA LEU A 210 24.22 -6.05 -15.38
C LEU A 210 23.20 -6.15 -16.53
N LEU A 211 21.91 -6.21 -16.22
CA LEU A 211 20.84 -6.24 -17.23
C LEU A 211 20.84 -4.97 -18.09
N SER A 212 21.08 -3.81 -17.47
CA SER A 212 21.16 -2.54 -18.20
C SER A 212 22.35 -2.52 -19.16
N LYS A 213 23.52 -3.01 -18.74
CA LYS A 213 24.71 -3.13 -19.60
C LYS A 213 24.47 -4.08 -20.76
N PHE A 214 23.84 -5.23 -20.51
CA PHE A 214 23.48 -6.21 -21.55
C PHE A 214 22.55 -5.58 -22.59
N ALA A 215 21.48 -4.91 -22.16
CA ALA A 215 20.55 -4.23 -23.07
C ALA A 215 21.24 -3.15 -23.94
N GLN A 216 22.16 -2.38 -23.36
CA GLN A 216 22.94 -1.37 -24.09
C GLN A 216 23.88 -1.98 -25.14
N MET A 217 24.44 -3.16 -24.90
CA MET A 217 25.27 -3.88 -25.86
C MET A 217 24.47 -4.40 -27.06
N HIS A 218 23.24 -4.85 -26.82
CA HIS A 218 22.38 -5.43 -27.86
C HIS A 218 21.58 -4.41 -28.66
N ASN A 219 21.34 -3.20 -28.14
CA ASN A 219 20.71 -2.08 -28.87
C ASN A 219 21.70 -1.25 -29.74
N ARG A 220 23.00 -1.60 -29.75
CA ARG A 220 24.02 -0.95 -30.59
C ARG A 220 24.28 -1.68 -31.92
N ARG A 221 23.38 -2.57 -32.35
CA ARG A 221 23.40 -3.26 -33.64
C ARG A 221 22.23 -2.84 -34.51
#